data_AF-A0A1Q8QX57-F1
#
_entry.id   AF-A0A1Q8QX57-F1
#
_cell.length_a   1.000
_cell.length_b   1.000
_cell.length_c   1.000
_cell.angle_alpha   90.00
_cell.angle_beta   90.00
_cell.angle_gamma   90.00
#
_symmetry.space_group_name_H-M   'P 1'
#
loop_
_entity.id
_entity.type
_entity.pdbx_description
1 polymer ?
#
loop_
_entity_poly.entity_id
_entity_poly.type
_entity_poly.pdbx_seq_one_letter_code
_entity_poly.pdbx_strand_id
1 'polypeptide(L)'
;MGWGYVLLSCILGGVAVYTVIPDLFLHRLGIGSWKRQYSPGVALTFDDGPDPDFTPRILEILKRHQVKATFFVVAEKAKRYPELIQRIQEEGHQIGVHSFNHRYAWFASPGRTIKEWTESVRCLEILTGSKITWLRPPWGTFNLTTWWWHKQNKMRAVLWNAEGHDWEVRRTPEEITERILKRTDEGTIVVMHDSGGEQGAQENTILALEQLCERIVKERKLPIVPLEFPDWPLEKRLVFRVWEMWEHYYARKHHVERVDATNIFRLEKTRYEGPDLFAEDGMLMATKGDSVAEIHLDNIRLQAKGQDMQKTALKVLRQSRESLPGLVRYIAEDPTYDNIKVFVAQTLLYRGVKGFGFSIQDLPDTWKSRGVAWLQKMVMRVYHPAGKERENGRLGNKTRLVWIRREKLLGNRE
;
A
#
# COMPACT_ATOMS: atom_id res chain seq x y z
N MET A 1 41.47 -16.27 -31.68
CA MET A 1 41.11 -15.44 -30.50
C MET A 1 42.16 -15.70 -29.43
N GLY A 2 42.88 -14.66 -28.98
CA GLY A 2 43.98 -14.83 -28.01
C GLY A 2 43.48 -15.10 -26.58
N TRP A 3 44.28 -15.82 -25.79
CA TRP A 3 43.99 -16.13 -24.37
C TRP A 3 43.64 -14.89 -23.53
N GLY A 4 44.17 -13.72 -23.87
CA GLY A 4 43.82 -12.45 -23.21
C GLY A 4 42.34 -12.09 -23.33
N TYR A 5 41.70 -12.37 -24.48
CA TYR A 5 40.26 -12.15 -24.66
C TYR A 5 39.42 -13.12 -23.82
N VAL A 6 39.88 -14.37 -23.69
CA VAL A 6 39.21 -15.38 -22.86
C VAL A 6 39.28 -14.97 -21.39
N LEU A 7 40.47 -14.61 -20.89
CA LEU A 7 40.67 -14.17 -19.50
C LEU A 7 39.83 -12.92 -19.19
N LEU A 8 39.87 -11.91 -20.05
CA LEU A 8 39.06 -10.70 -19.90
C LEU A 8 37.56 -11.03 -19.88
N SER A 9 37.11 -11.91 -20.76
CA SER A 9 35.70 -12.36 -20.80
C SER A 9 35.30 -13.09 -19.53
N CYS A 10 36.17 -13.95 -18.97
CA CYS A 10 35.93 -14.62 -17.70
C CYS A 10 35.86 -13.64 -16.53
N ILE A 11 36.75 -12.64 -16.48
CA ILE A 11 36.73 -11.60 -15.44
C ILE A 11 35.45 -10.77 -15.53
N LEU A 12 35.10 -10.28 -16.72
CA LEU A 12 33.88 -9.51 -16.95
C LEU A 12 32.63 -10.33 -16.62
N GLY A 13 32.60 -11.61 -17.01
CA GLY A 13 31.54 -12.55 -16.66
C GLY A 13 31.42 -12.75 -15.15
N GLY A 14 32.54 -12.92 -14.44
CA GLY A 14 32.57 -13.03 -12.98
C GLY A 14 32.05 -11.78 -12.28
N VAL A 15 32.47 -10.59 -12.73
CA VAL A 15 31.96 -9.31 -12.22
C VAL A 15 30.46 -9.18 -12.47
N ALA A 16 29.98 -9.49 -13.68
CA ALA A 16 28.56 -9.41 -14.01
C ALA A 16 27.71 -10.35 -13.14
N VAL A 17 28.16 -11.59 -12.93
CA VAL A 17 27.50 -12.56 -12.03
C VAL A 17 27.50 -12.08 -10.59
N TYR A 18 28.58 -11.42 -10.15
CA TYR A 18 28.70 -10.94 -8.79
C TYR A 18 27.86 -9.69 -8.51
N THR A 19 27.76 -8.75 -9.46
CA THR A 19 27.14 -7.43 -9.21
C THR A 19 25.92 -7.19 -10.09
N VAL A 20 26.10 -7.18 -11.41
CA VAL A 20 25.07 -6.74 -12.38
C VAL A 20 23.84 -7.63 -12.36
N ILE A 21 24.00 -8.94 -12.35
CA ILE A 21 22.86 -9.88 -12.38
C ILE A 21 22.03 -9.78 -11.09
N PRO A 22 22.60 -9.92 -9.88
CA PRO A 22 21.83 -9.72 -8.64
C PRO A 22 21.13 -8.37 -8.57
N ASP A 23 21.81 -7.29 -8.98
CA ASP A 23 21.24 -5.95 -9.00
C ASP A 23 20.06 -5.84 -9.99
N LEU A 24 20.20 -6.37 -11.21
CA LEU A 24 19.13 -6.41 -12.19
C LEU A 24 17.88 -7.10 -11.62
N PHE A 25 18.02 -8.29 -11.04
CA PHE A 25 16.89 -9.03 -10.51
C PHE A 25 16.28 -8.36 -9.26
N LEU A 26 17.09 -8.03 -8.27
CA LEU A 26 16.61 -7.53 -6.97
C LEU A 26 16.24 -6.05 -7.01
N HIS A 27 17.04 -5.21 -7.65
CA HIS A 27 16.82 -3.78 -7.67
C HIS A 27 15.87 -3.37 -8.81
N ARG A 28 16.23 -3.70 -10.06
CA ARG A 28 15.48 -3.22 -11.23
C ARG A 28 14.15 -3.95 -11.38
N LEU A 29 14.19 -5.28 -11.46
CA LEU A 29 13.01 -6.12 -11.68
C LEU A 29 12.19 -6.37 -10.40
N GLY A 30 12.80 -6.21 -9.22
CA GLY A 30 12.12 -6.48 -7.94
C GLY A 30 11.89 -7.97 -7.65
N ILE A 31 12.57 -8.87 -8.36
CA ILE A 31 12.49 -10.31 -8.17
C ILE A 31 13.35 -10.68 -6.97
N GLY A 32 12.69 -11.02 -5.85
CA GLY A 32 13.36 -11.38 -4.59
C GLY A 32 13.53 -10.22 -3.61
N SER A 33 13.08 -9.02 -3.97
CA SER A 33 12.97 -7.85 -3.10
C SER A 33 11.52 -7.36 -3.04
N TRP A 34 11.25 -6.38 -2.18
CA TRP A 34 9.94 -5.83 -1.96
C TRP A 34 9.94 -4.34 -2.31
N LYS A 35 9.52 -4.02 -3.54
CA LYS A 35 9.41 -2.63 -4.02
C LYS A 35 8.07 -1.96 -3.74
N ARG A 36 7.07 -2.74 -3.36
CA ARG A 36 5.70 -2.31 -3.05
C ARG A 36 5.15 -3.17 -1.91
N GLN A 37 4.45 -2.55 -0.97
CA GLN A 37 3.73 -3.28 0.07
C GLN A 37 2.40 -3.85 -0.46
N TYR A 38 1.75 -4.67 0.35
CA TYR A 38 0.45 -5.29 0.05
C TYR A 38 -0.67 -4.70 0.92
N SER A 39 -0.33 -3.75 1.80
CA SER A 39 -1.27 -3.02 2.65
C SER A 39 -1.91 -1.85 1.87
N PRO A 40 -3.21 -1.55 2.07
CA PRO A 40 -3.93 -0.44 1.47
C PRO A 40 -3.46 0.88 2.06
N GLY A 41 -2.37 1.43 1.53
CA GLY A 41 -1.86 2.73 1.94
C GLY A 41 -0.44 2.98 1.45
N VAL A 42 0.13 4.06 1.96
CA VAL A 42 1.48 4.52 1.63
C VAL A 42 2.37 4.31 2.86
N ALA A 43 3.52 3.66 2.69
CA ALA A 43 4.52 3.55 3.74
C ALA A 43 5.59 4.61 3.55
N LEU A 44 5.78 5.47 4.56
CA LEU A 44 6.92 6.38 4.61
C LEU A 44 8.12 5.65 5.21
N THR A 45 9.26 5.74 4.53
CA THR A 45 10.51 5.12 4.98
C THR A 45 11.67 6.11 4.92
N PHE A 46 12.55 6.04 5.90
CA PHE A 46 13.69 6.95 6.06
C PHE A 46 15.00 6.15 6.08
N ASP A 47 15.95 6.55 5.26
CA ASP A 47 17.28 5.93 5.15
C ASP A 47 18.37 6.83 5.75
N ASP A 48 19.53 6.23 6.01
CA ASP A 48 20.81 6.84 6.41
C ASP A 48 20.98 7.29 7.86
N GLY A 49 19.91 7.39 8.66
CA GLY A 49 19.99 7.79 10.05
C GLY A 49 20.56 6.74 11.02
N PRO A 50 20.54 7.04 12.34
CA PRO A 50 20.02 8.30 12.90
C PRO A 50 21.04 9.45 12.82
N ASP A 51 20.51 10.66 12.73
CA ASP A 51 21.20 11.94 12.83
C ASP A 51 20.68 12.74 14.03
N PRO A 52 21.54 13.33 14.88
CA PRO A 52 21.11 14.00 16.10
C PRO A 52 20.32 15.28 15.86
N ASP A 53 20.43 15.92 14.69
CA ASP A 53 19.73 17.16 14.38
C ASP A 53 18.46 16.90 13.57
N PHE A 54 18.49 15.98 12.61
CA PHE A 54 17.39 15.78 11.67
C PHE A 54 16.40 14.68 12.09
N THR A 55 16.87 13.52 12.59
CA THR A 55 15.97 12.43 13.00
C THR A 55 14.95 12.88 14.06
N PRO A 56 15.32 13.64 15.12
CA PRO A 56 14.35 14.18 16.08
C PRO A 56 13.24 15.04 15.48
N ARG A 57 13.56 15.83 14.44
CA ARG A 57 12.61 16.73 13.79
C ARG A 57 11.63 15.97 12.90
N ILE A 58 12.10 14.93 12.20
CA ILE A 58 11.25 14.01 11.47
C ILE A 58 10.27 13.30 12.41
N LEU A 59 10.77 12.79 13.55
CA LEU A 59 9.93 12.15 14.57
C LEU A 59 8.82 13.07 15.07
N GLU A 60 9.13 14.35 15.33
CA GLU A 60 8.13 15.33 15.75
C GLU A 60 7.05 15.56 14.68
N ILE A 61 7.43 15.65 13.40
CA ILE A 61 6.45 15.76 12.31
C ILE A 61 5.55 14.52 12.25
N LEU A 62 6.14 13.32 12.27
CA LEU A 62 5.38 12.08 12.24
C LEU A 62 4.41 11.99 13.42
N LYS A 63 4.84 12.41 14.62
CA LYS A 63 4.01 12.46 15.82
C LYS A 63 2.84 13.44 15.68
N ARG A 64 3.06 14.66 15.19
CA ARG A 64 2.00 15.67 14.95
C ARG A 64 0.94 15.15 13.98
N HIS A 65 1.36 14.44 12.93
CA HIS A 65 0.47 13.84 11.94
C HIS A 65 -0.08 12.45 12.35
N GLN A 66 0.29 11.94 13.53
CA GLN A 66 -0.08 10.61 14.02
C GLN A 66 0.30 9.47 13.07
N VAL A 67 1.40 9.66 12.33
CA VAL A 67 1.92 8.72 11.34
C VAL A 67 2.99 7.83 11.97
N LYS A 68 3.01 6.56 11.60
CA LYS A 68 4.13 5.65 11.88
C LYS A 68 4.89 5.34 10.60
N ALA A 69 6.21 5.43 10.65
CA ALA A 69 7.13 5.16 9.55
C ALA A 69 8.09 4.01 9.85
N THR A 70 8.93 3.67 8.88
CA THR A 70 10.03 2.72 9.03
C THR A 70 11.37 3.40 8.79
N PHE A 71 12.32 3.23 9.69
CA PHE A 71 13.68 3.77 9.59
C PHE A 71 14.65 2.64 9.23
N PHE A 72 15.32 2.73 8.08
CA PHE A 72 16.43 1.87 7.70
C PHE A 72 17.73 2.51 8.17
N VAL A 73 18.25 1.97 9.27
CA VAL A 73 19.30 2.61 10.06
C VAL A 73 20.69 2.06 9.71
N VAL A 74 21.66 2.96 9.60
CA VAL A 74 23.08 2.62 9.49
C VAL A 74 23.63 2.24 10.87
N ALA A 75 24.12 1.01 11.03
CA ALA A 75 24.44 0.47 12.35
C ALA A 75 25.58 1.24 13.07
N GLU A 76 26.55 1.80 12.34
CA GLU A 76 27.59 2.65 12.95
C GLU A 76 27.00 3.91 13.60
N LYS A 77 26.03 4.56 12.95
CA LYS A 77 25.35 5.73 13.51
C LYS A 77 24.46 5.34 14.68
N ALA A 78 23.78 4.20 14.59
CA ALA A 78 22.99 3.65 15.71
C ALA A 78 23.82 3.43 16.97
N LYS A 79 25.07 2.97 16.84
CA LYS A 79 26.00 2.84 18.00
C LYS A 79 26.38 4.19 18.60
N ARG A 80 26.45 5.23 17.78
CA ARG A 80 26.81 6.58 18.22
C ARG A 80 25.65 7.27 18.93
N TYR A 81 24.43 7.02 18.48
CA TYR A 81 23.20 7.65 19.00
C TYR A 81 22.15 6.60 19.42
N PRO A 82 22.45 5.73 20.41
CA PRO A 82 21.54 4.67 20.85
C PRO A 82 20.22 5.21 21.41
N GLU A 83 20.22 6.41 21.98
CA GLU A 83 19.04 7.11 22.48
C GLU A 83 18.02 7.42 21.38
N LEU A 84 18.48 7.71 20.16
CA LEU A 84 17.58 7.94 19.02
C LEU A 84 16.94 6.64 18.55
N ILE A 85 17.65 5.52 18.63
CA ILE A 85 17.09 4.19 18.33
C ILE A 85 15.97 3.84 19.29
N GLN A 86 16.18 4.08 20.59
CA GLN A 86 15.15 3.88 21.62
C GLN A 86 13.95 4.77 21.36
N ARG A 87 14.17 6.07 21.09
CA ARG A 87 13.09 7.01 20.78
C ARG A 87 12.27 6.59 19.56
N ILE A 88 12.92 6.15 18.47
CA ILE A 88 12.22 5.63 17.27
C ILE A 88 11.28 4.47 17.66
N GLN A 89 11.72 3.54 18.51
CA GLN A 89 10.88 2.43 18.97
C GLN A 89 9.78 2.84 19.94
N GLU A 90 10.07 3.71 20.91
CA GLU A 90 9.11 4.21 21.90
C GLU A 90 7.98 4.99 21.23
N GLU A 91 8.30 5.74 20.17
CA GLU A 91 7.31 6.41 19.33
C GLU A 91 6.59 5.43 18.37
N GLY A 92 6.86 4.13 18.44
CA GLY A 92 6.13 3.07 17.71
C GLY A 92 6.49 2.96 16.24
N HIS A 93 7.65 3.46 15.83
CA HIS A 93 8.16 3.29 14.48
C HIS A 93 8.90 1.96 14.32
N GLN A 94 9.00 1.50 13.08
CA GLN A 94 9.68 0.24 12.76
C GLN A 94 11.14 0.50 12.39
N ILE A 95 12.03 -0.46 12.68
CA ILE A 95 13.45 -0.35 12.38
C ILE A 95 13.87 -1.49 11.45
N GLY A 96 14.53 -1.12 10.35
CA GLY A 96 15.26 -2.01 9.45
C GLY A 96 16.74 -1.68 9.43
N VAL A 97 17.56 -2.59 8.89
CA VAL A 97 19.01 -2.38 8.78
C VAL A 97 19.41 -1.79 7.42
N HIS A 98 20.31 -0.81 7.42
CA HIS A 98 20.82 -0.13 6.23
C HIS A 98 22.35 -0.24 6.08
N SER A 99 22.88 -1.45 6.25
CA SER A 99 24.31 -1.76 6.34
C SER A 99 25.01 -1.17 7.57
N PHE A 100 26.33 -1.38 7.65
CA PHE A 100 27.12 -0.93 8.80
C PHE A 100 27.59 0.52 8.64
N ASN A 101 28.11 0.87 7.46
CA ASN A 101 28.83 2.11 7.17
C ASN A 101 28.45 2.70 5.80
N HIS A 102 27.28 2.33 5.25
CA HIS A 102 26.74 2.85 4.01
C HIS A 102 27.71 2.74 2.81
N ARG A 103 28.20 1.53 2.51
CA ARG A 103 29.12 1.26 1.39
C ARG A 103 28.44 0.60 0.19
N TYR A 104 28.86 1.00 -1.00
CA TYR A 104 28.25 0.55 -2.24
C TYR A 104 28.52 -0.95 -2.45
N ALA A 105 27.46 -1.74 -2.65
CA ALA A 105 27.55 -3.20 -2.58
C ALA A 105 28.51 -3.82 -3.61
N TRP A 106 28.65 -3.17 -4.78
CA TRP A 106 29.49 -3.70 -5.86
C TRP A 106 30.99 -3.70 -5.53
N PHE A 107 31.42 -2.86 -4.59
CA PHE A 107 32.83 -2.78 -4.17
C PHE A 107 33.14 -3.57 -2.89
N ALA A 108 32.16 -4.32 -2.38
CA ALA A 108 32.34 -5.18 -1.20
C ALA A 108 32.68 -6.61 -1.62
N SER A 109 33.75 -7.17 -1.03
CA SER A 109 34.10 -8.58 -1.19
C SER A 109 33.05 -9.48 -0.50
N PRO A 110 32.98 -10.78 -0.83
CA PRO A 110 32.03 -11.70 -0.19
C PRO A 110 32.17 -11.77 1.33
N GLY A 111 33.39 -11.99 1.83
CA GLY A 111 33.64 -12.07 3.28
C GLY A 111 33.28 -10.76 4.01
N ARG A 112 33.56 -9.62 3.38
CA ARG A 112 33.17 -8.31 3.93
C ARG A 112 31.66 -8.11 3.94
N THR A 113 30.98 -8.49 2.86
CA THR A 113 29.51 -8.39 2.77
C THR A 113 28.83 -9.19 3.89
N ILE A 114 29.26 -10.44 4.11
CA ILE A 114 28.71 -11.29 5.19
C ILE A 114 28.96 -10.65 6.55
N LYS A 115 30.20 -10.20 6.79
CA LYS A 115 30.59 -9.57 8.06
C LYS A 115 29.75 -8.32 8.34
N GLU A 116 29.71 -7.38 7.39
CA GLU A 116 29.01 -6.10 7.56
C GLU A 116 27.52 -6.32 7.82
N TRP A 117 26.83 -7.16 7.05
CA TRP A 117 25.40 -7.43 7.29
C TRP A 117 25.14 -8.11 8.65
N THR A 118 25.95 -9.11 9.01
CA THR A 118 25.79 -9.84 10.27
C THR A 118 26.05 -8.94 11.48
N GLU A 119 27.10 -8.12 11.43
CA GLU A 119 27.42 -7.17 12.49
C GLU A 119 26.38 -6.04 12.60
N SER A 120 25.83 -5.58 11.47
CA SER A 120 24.80 -4.55 11.46
C SER A 120 23.52 -5.03 12.10
N VAL A 121 23.03 -6.22 11.72
CA VAL A 121 21.83 -6.81 12.32
C VAL A 121 22.04 -7.04 13.80
N ARG A 122 23.14 -7.70 14.19
CA ARG A 122 23.44 -7.97 15.60
C ARG A 122 23.49 -6.68 16.42
N CYS A 123 24.10 -5.63 15.89
CA CYS A 123 24.16 -4.33 16.54
C CYS A 123 22.76 -3.78 16.81
N LEU A 124 21.91 -3.74 15.80
CA LEU A 124 20.56 -3.20 15.92
C LEU A 124 19.68 -4.08 16.83
N GLU A 125 19.80 -5.41 16.76
CA GLU A 125 19.06 -6.31 17.66
C GLU A 125 19.44 -6.10 19.13
N ILE A 126 20.72 -5.83 19.42
CA ILE A 126 21.17 -5.48 20.78
C ILE A 126 20.58 -4.15 21.23
N LEU A 127 20.65 -3.12 20.38
CA LEU A 127 20.15 -1.77 20.72
C LEU A 127 18.62 -1.74 20.88
N THR A 128 17.91 -2.53 20.05
CA THR A 128 16.45 -2.50 19.98
C THR A 128 15.77 -3.52 20.87
N GLY A 129 16.51 -4.51 21.39
CA GLY A 129 15.97 -5.67 22.09
C GLY A 129 15.00 -6.52 21.24
N SER A 130 14.97 -6.30 19.91
CA SER A 130 13.98 -6.87 19.00
C SER A 130 14.66 -7.47 17.78
N LYS A 131 14.07 -8.53 17.23
CA LYS A 131 14.60 -9.17 16.02
C LYS A 131 14.46 -8.25 14.81
N ILE A 132 15.55 -8.02 14.08
CA ILE A 132 15.52 -7.25 12.83
C ILE A 132 15.28 -8.22 11.68
N THR A 133 14.22 -7.98 10.90
CA THR A 133 13.83 -8.86 9.79
C THR A 133 13.93 -8.20 8.42
N TRP A 134 14.12 -6.88 8.38
CA TRP A 134 14.13 -6.11 7.15
C TRP A 134 15.47 -5.46 6.92
N LEU A 135 15.91 -5.46 5.67
CA LEU A 135 17.09 -4.73 5.25
C LEU A 135 16.77 -3.92 4.01
N ARG A 136 17.49 -2.81 3.84
CA ARG A 136 17.57 -2.07 2.60
C ARG A 136 19.05 -1.86 2.30
N PRO A 137 19.60 -2.30 1.16
CA PRO A 137 20.98 -2.02 0.83
C PRO A 137 21.17 -0.53 0.46
N PRO A 138 22.31 0.07 0.81
CA PRO A 138 22.71 1.38 0.31
C PRO A 138 22.54 1.49 -1.23
N TRP A 139 21.98 2.61 -1.68
CA TRP A 139 21.64 2.89 -3.09
C TRP A 139 20.71 1.86 -3.75
N GLY A 140 20.06 1.00 -2.97
CA GLY A 140 19.27 -0.13 -3.47
C GLY A 140 20.10 -1.21 -4.15
N THR A 141 21.43 -1.19 -4.00
CA THR A 141 22.34 -2.04 -4.78
C THR A 141 22.63 -3.38 -4.13
N PHE A 142 22.71 -4.42 -4.95
CA PHE A 142 23.00 -5.77 -4.49
C PHE A 142 24.28 -6.33 -5.12
N ASN A 143 24.93 -7.24 -4.39
CA ASN A 143 25.87 -8.19 -4.94
C ASN A 143 25.37 -9.62 -4.66
N LEU A 144 25.99 -10.63 -5.26
CA LEU A 144 25.59 -12.04 -5.16
C LEU A 144 25.60 -12.52 -3.70
N THR A 145 26.59 -12.05 -2.92
CA THR A 145 26.70 -12.38 -1.50
C THR A 145 25.57 -11.75 -0.68
N THR A 146 25.13 -10.53 -1.00
CA THR A 146 24.01 -9.86 -0.35
C THR A 146 22.71 -10.63 -0.60
N TRP A 147 22.51 -11.09 -1.84
CA TRP A 147 21.38 -11.94 -2.18
C TRP A 147 21.39 -13.25 -1.38
N TRP A 148 22.52 -13.97 -1.41
CA TRP A 148 22.67 -15.22 -0.68
C TRP A 148 22.46 -15.03 0.83
N TRP A 149 23.13 -14.03 1.41
CA TRP A 149 23.09 -13.76 2.84
C TRP A 149 21.67 -13.43 3.32
N HIS A 150 20.93 -12.59 2.59
CA HIS A 150 19.56 -12.25 3.01
C HIS A 150 18.63 -13.47 2.95
N LYS A 151 18.84 -14.38 1.99
CA LYS A 151 18.01 -15.58 1.85
C LYS A 151 18.26 -16.54 2.99
N GLN A 152 19.53 -16.79 3.32
CA GLN A 152 19.92 -17.67 4.42
C GLN A 152 19.40 -17.15 5.76
N ASN A 153 19.47 -15.84 5.99
CA ASN A 153 19.03 -15.22 7.24
C ASN A 153 17.53 -14.87 7.26
N LYS A 154 16.76 -15.28 6.23
CA LYS A 154 15.31 -15.01 6.09
C LYS A 154 14.96 -13.52 6.20
N MET A 155 15.87 -12.66 5.77
CA MET A 155 15.68 -11.21 5.75
C MET A 155 14.84 -10.80 4.54
N ARG A 156 13.97 -9.81 4.72
CA ARG A 156 13.20 -9.21 3.63
C ARG A 156 13.97 -7.98 3.12
N ALA A 157 14.43 -8.04 1.87
CA ALA A 157 15.04 -6.90 1.20
C ALA A 157 13.95 -5.92 0.73
N VAL A 158 13.87 -4.76 1.36
CA VAL A 158 12.82 -3.75 1.12
C VAL A 158 13.41 -2.60 0.33
N LEU A 159 12.81 -2.28 -0.80
CA LEU A 159 13.17 -1.16 -1.66
C LEU A 159 11.99 -0.16 -1.67
N TRP A 160 11.90 0.66 -2.70
CA TRP A 160 10.88 1.68 -2.87
C TRP A 160 10.38 1.72 -4.32
N ASN A 161 9.28 2.44 -4.51
CA ASN A 161 8.73 2.75 -5.83
C ASN A 161 8.31 4.22 -5.99
N ALA A 162 8.52 5.04 -4.96
CA ALA A 162 8.41 6.49 -5.01
C ALA A 162 9.60 7.13 -4.27
N GLU A 163 10.23 8.12 -4.91
CA GLU A 163 11.36 8.88 -4.36
C GLU A 163 11.30 10.32 -4.89
N GLY A 164 11.74 11.27 -4.07
CA GLY A 164 11.74 12.70 -4.41
C GLY A 164 13.10 13.25 -4.85
N HIS A 165 14.18 12.49 -4.62
CA HIS A 165 15.57 12.97 -4.71
C HIS A 165 15.85 14.06 -3.66
N ASP A 166 15.36 13.83 -2.45
CA ASP A 166 15.42 14.73 -1.29
C ASP A 166 16.85 14.95 -0.77
N TRP A 167 17.80 14.10 -1.19
CA TRP A 167 19.23 14.25 -0.92
C TRP A 167 19.93 15.30 -1.79
N GLU A 168 19.29 15.86 -2.81
CA GLU A 168 19.85 16.91 -3.69
C GLU A 168 19.41 18.31 -3.20
N VAL A 169 20.36 19.20 -2.87
CA VAL A 169 20.06 20.54 -2.31
C VAL A 169 19.26 21.42 -3.27
N ARG A 170 19.43 21.21 -4.58
CA ARG A 170 18.72 21.95 -5.63
C ARG A 170 17.21 21.66 -5.67
N ARG A 171 16.75 20.58 -5.02
CA ARG A 171 15.35 20.16 -5.04
C ARG A 171 14.57 20.88 -3.97
N THR A 172 13.55 21.63 -4.38
CA THR A 172 12.67 22.33 -3.44
C THR A 172 11.72 21.34 -2.76
N PRO A 173 11.15 21.71 -1.59
CA PRO A 173 10.14 20.89 -0.91
C PRO A 173 8.97 20.50 -1.80
N GLU A 174 8.48 21.43 -2.62
CA GLU A 174 7.38 21.21 -3.56
C GLU A 174 7.78 20.22 -4.66
N GLU A 175 8.99 20.33 -5.22
CA GLU A 175 9.47 19.40 -6.24
C GLU A 175 9.59 17.97 -5.69
N ILE A 176 10.13 17.81 -4.48
CA ILE A 176 10.24 16.52 -3.77
C ILE A 176 8.83 15.93 -3.61
N THR A 177 7.91 16.73 -3.09
CA THR A 177 6.52 16.34 -2.82
C THR A 177 5.80 15.91 -4.09
N GLU A 178 5.85 16.70 -5.17
CA GLU A 178 5.19 16.39 -6.44
C GLU A 178 5.74 15.11 -7.09
N ARG A 179 7.06 14.91 -7.05
CA ARG A 179 7.71 13.71 -7.60
C ARG A 179 7.22 12.45 -6.90
N ILE A 180 7.10 12.49 -5.57
CA ILE A 180 6.57 11.38 -4.76
C ILE A 180 5.08 11.20 -5.04
N LEU A 181 4.27 12.26 -5.00
CA LEU A 181 2.82 12.19 -5.21
C LEU A 181 2.45 11.68 -6.61
N LYS A 182 3.28 11.93 -7.64
CA LYS A 182 3.09 11.39 -9.00
C LYS A 182 3.23 9.88 -9.08
N ARG A 183 3.95 9.26 -8.15
CA ARG A 183 4.16 7.80 -8.03
C ARG A 183 3.38 7.18 -6.87
N THR A 184 2.52 7.96 -6.21
CA THR A 184 1.80 7.53 -5.02
C THR A 184 0.45 6.92 -5.39
N ASP A 185 0.33 5.61 -5.16
CA ASP A 185 -0.89 4.82 -5.19
C ASP A 185 -0.87 3.81 -4.03
N GLU A 186 -1.89 2.96 -3.91
CA GLU A 186 -1.90 1.90 -2.89
C GLU A 186 -0.66 1.03 -2.96
N GLY A 187 -0.07 0.70 -1.82
CA GLY A 187 1.08 -0.17 -1.77
C GLY A 187 2.40 0.57 -2.06
N THR A 188 2.37 1.88 -2.29
CA THR A 188 3.59 2.67 -2.45
C THR A 188 4.42 2.67 -1.17
N ILE A 189 5.72 2.42 -1.36
CA ILE A 189 6.78 2.62 -0.38
C ILE A 189 7.58 3.83 -0.84
N VAL A 190 7.52 4.90 -0.04
CA VAL A 190 8.26 6.15 -0.25
C VAL A 190 9.60 6.06 0.46
N VAL A 191 10.68 6.38 -0.23
CA VAL A 191 11.99 6.62 0.41
C VAL A 191 12.23 8.13 0.56
N MET A 192 12.66 8.51 1.76
CA MET A 192 13.23 9.80 2.14
C MET A 192 14.45 9.54 3.02
N HIS A 193 15.17 10.57 3.43
CA HIS A 193 16.41 10.43 4.19
C HIS A 193 16.38 11.24 5.48
N ASP A 194 16.74 10.61 6.61
CA ASP A 194 16.88 11.30 7.90
C ASP A 194 18.35 11.64 8.23
N SER A 195 19.27 11.36 7.31
CA SER A 195 20.67 11.78 7.34
C SER A 195 21.27 11.73 5.93
N GLY A 196 22.54 12.13 5.77
CA GLY A 196 23.22 12.07 4.48
C GLY A 196 22.74 13.17 3.51
N GLY A 197 22.99 12.97 2.20
CA GLY A 197 22.69 13.95 1.16
C GLY A 197 23.61 15.18 1.13
N GLU A 198 23.32 16.09 0.19
CA GLU A 198 24.04 17.36 0.05
C GLU A 198 23.73 18.29 1.24
N GLN A 199 24.67 19.16 1.60
CA GLN A 199 24.48 20.10 2.70
C GLN A 199 23.30 21.04 2.40
N GLY A 200 22.32 21.08 3.30
CA GLY A 200 21.10 21.89 3.16
C GLY A 200 19.91 21.15 2.56
N ALA A 201 20.10 19.97 1.95
CA ALA A 201 19.01 19.17 1.41
C ALA A 201 18.07 18.62 2.51
N GLN A 202 18.60 18.45 3.72
CA GLN A 202 17.84 17.94 4.87
C GLN A 202 16.70 18.88 5.26
N GLU A 203 16.90 20.20 5.18
CA GLU A 203 15.81 21.17 5.42
C GLU A 203 14.68 21.02 4.41
N ASN A 204 15.02 20.81 3.13
CA ASN A 204 14.01 20.58 2.09
C ASN A 204 13.23 19.28 2.35
N THR A 205 13.91 18.26 2.88
CA THR A 205 13.30 16.98 3.27
C THR A 205 12.28 17.16 4.39
N ILE A 206 12.62 17.93 5.43
CA ILE A 206 11.72 18.25 6.56
C ILE A 206 10.45 18.95 6.07
N LEU A 207 10.60 19.97 5.22
CA LEU A 207 9.47 20.72 4.68
C LEU A 207 8.62 19.85 3.74
N ALA A 208 9.25 19.01 2.91
CA ALA A 208 8.53 18.09 2.03
C ALA A 208 7.75 17.03 2.83
N LEU A 209 8.31 16.52 3.93
CA LEU A 209 7.63 15.54 4.78
C LEU A 209 6.31 16.10 5.34
N GLU A 210 6.33 17.34 5.83
CA GLU A 210 5.13 18.02 6.34
C GLU A 210 4.04 18.07 5.25
N GLN A 211 4.41 18.47 4.03
CA GLN A 211 3.49 18.52 2.90
C GLN A 211 2.98 17.13 2.51
N LEU A 212 3.84 16.11 2.49
CA LEU A 212 3.49 14.75 2.12
C LEU A 212 2.48 14.13 3.08
N CYS A 213 2.66 14.32 4.40
CA CYS A 213 1.74 13.81 5.41
C CYS A 213 0.31 14.30 5.16
N GLU A 214 0.14 15.57 4.81
CA GLU A 214 -1.19 16.12 4.50
C GLU A 214 -1.70 15.73 3.12
N ARG A 215 -0.87 15.88 2.10
CA ARG A 215 -1.29 15.77 0.69
C ARG A 215 -1.57 14.33 0.28
N ILE A 216 -0.88 13.34 0.86
CA ILE A 216 -1.21 11.91 0.65
C ILE A 216 -2.65 11.63 1.12
N VAL A 217 -3.01 12.14 2.30
CA VAL A 217 -4.33 11.91 2.90
C VAL A 217 -5.42 12.70 2.16
N LYS A 218 -5.18 13.99 1.88
CA LYS A 218 -6.17 14.89 1.27
C LYS A 218 -6.33 14.66 -0.23
N GLU A 219 -5.24 14.61 -0.99
CA GLU A 219 -5.29 14.57 -2.46
C GLU A 219 -5.33 13.16 -3.02
N ARG A 220 -4.57 12.23 -2.44
CA ARG A 220 -4.57 10.82 -2.89
C ARG A 220 -5.64 9.99 -2.19
N LYS A 221 -6.25 10.52 -1.12
CA LYS A 221 -7.24 9.81 -0.31
C LYS A 221 -6.71 8.45 0.12
N LEU A 222 -5.43 8.40 0.53
CA LEU A 222 -4.74 7.20 1.00
C LEU A 222 -4.31 7.36 2.44
N PRO A 223 -4.41 6.30 3.26
CA PRO A 223 -3.86 6.34 4.59
C PRO A 223 -2.34 6.13 4.52
N ILE A 224 -1.63 6.77 5.45
CA ILE A 224 -0.22 6.47 5.66
C ILE A 224 -0.16 5.36 6.70
N VAL A 225 0.50 4.25 6.35
CA VAL A 225 0.48 3.01 7.13
C VAL A 225 1.90 2.51 7.38
N PRO A 226 2.14 1.81 8.51
CA PRO A 226 3.39 1.10 8.71
C PRO A 226 3.63 0.08 7.60
N LEU A 227 4.89 -0.24 7.39
CA LEU A 227 5.29 -1.22 6.40
C LEU A 227 4.80 -2.60 6.83
N GLU A 228 4.08 -3.28 5.94
CA GLU A 228 3.54 -4.62 6.22
C GLU A 228 3.67 -5.53 4.99
N PHE A 229 4.26 -6.71 5.22
CA PHE A 229 4.35 -7.75 4.20
C PHE A 229 3.73 -9.05 4.69
N PRO A 230 2.70 -9.55 4.00
CA PRO A 230 2.04 -10.79 4.40
C PRO A 230 2.93 -12.00 4.12
N ASP A 231 2.84 -13.00 5.00
CA ASP A 231 3.43 -14.33 4.85
C ASP A 231 2.64 -15.20 3.87
N TRP A 232 2.36 -14.66 2.68
CA TRP A 232 1.70 -15.41 1.62
C TRP A 232 2.69 -16.22 0.79
N PRO A 233 2.30 -17.43 0.34
CA PRO A 233 3.02 -18.16 -0.70
C PRO A 233 3.20 -17.31 -1.97
N LEU A 234 4.25 -17.60 -2.74
CA LEU A 234 4.58 -16.87 -3.97
C LEU A 234 3.41 -16.82 -4.97
N GLU A 235 2.71 -17.94 -5.13
CA GLU A 235 1.51 -18.06 -5.97
C GLU A 235 0.42 -17.05 -5.59
N LYS A 236 0.12 -16.90 -4.29
CA LYS A 236 -0.90 -15.98 -3.80
C LYS A 236 -0.45 -14.52 -4.00
N ARG A 237 0.83 -14.23 -3.80
CA ARG A 237 1.40 -12.90 -4.09
C ARG A 237 1.26 -12.54 -5.57
N LEU A 238 1.50 -13.49 -6.48
CA LEU A 238 1.37 -13.28 -7.91
C LEU A 238 -0.09 -13.03 -8.31
N VAL A 239 -1.02 -13.86 -7.83
CA VAL A 239 -2.46 -13.67 -8.07
C VAL A 239 -2.92 -12.30 -7.56
N PHE A 240 -2.50 -11.91 -6.35
CA PHE A 240 -2.81 -10.61 -5.79
C PHE A 240 -2.26 -9.47 -6.65
N ARG A 241 -1.01 -9.54 -7.13
CA ARG A 241 -0.41 -8.51 -7.98
C ARG A 241 -1.16 -8.31 -9.28
N VAL A 242 -1.55 -9.40 -9.94
CA VAL A 242 -2.35 -9.33 -11.17
C VAL A 242 -3.71 -8.70 -10.88
N TRP A 243 -4.32 -9.09 -9.76
CA TRP A 243 -5.60 -8.55 -9.33
C TRP A 243 -5.55 -7.06 -8.97
N GLU A 244 -4.56 -6.64 -8.18
CA GLU A 244 -4.27 -5.25 -7.84
C GLU A 244 -4.13 -4.38 -9.11
N MET A 245 -3.34 -4.86 -10.08
CA MET A 245 -3.19 -4.18 -11.37
C MET A 245 -4.51 -4.03 -12.13
N TRP A 246 -5.36 -5.07 -12.11
CA TRP A 246 -6.69 -5.02 -12.70
C TRP A 246 -7.62 -4.05 -11.97
N GLU A 247 -7.64 -4.03 -10.63
CA GLU A 247 -8.44 -3.07 -9.86
C GLU A 247 -8.02 -1.62 -10.13
N HIS A 248 -6.72 -1.34 -10.21
CA HIS A 248 -6.24 0.00 -10.58
C HIS A 248 -6.62 0.39 -12.00
N TYR A 249 -6.55 -0.55 -12.95
CA TYR A 249 -7.01 -0.31 -14.31
C TYR A 249 -8.51 -0.04 -14.37
N TYR A 250 -9.32 -0.87 -13.70
CA TYR A 250 -10.76 -0.70 -13.61
C TYR A 250 -11.11 0.66 -13.00
N ALA A 251 -10.53 0.99 -11.84
CA ALA A 251 -10.79 2.25 -11.16
C ALA A 251 -10.44 3.47 -12.02
N ARG A 252 -9.33 3.43 -12.76
CA ARG A 252 -8.97 4.50 -13.71
C ARG A 252 -9.92 4.58 -14.90
N LYS A 253 -10.28 3.45 -15.50
CA LYS A 253 -11.19 3.40 -16.66
C LYS A 253 -12.60 3.88 -16.33
N HIS A 254 -13.07 3.52 -15.15
CA HIS A 254 -14.43 3.79 -14.67
C HIS A 254 -14.51 5.03 -13.77
N HIS A 255 -13.41 5.75 -13.56
CA HIS A 255 -13.35 6.91 -12.65
C HIS A 255 -13.90 6.59 -11.25
N VAL A 256 -13.59 5.39 -10.76
CA VAL A 256 -13.98 4.95 -9.41
C VAL A 256 -13.16 5.73 -8.40
N GLU A 257 -13.84 6.58 -7.66
CA GLU A 257 -13.23 7.55 -6.76
C GLU A 257 -13.40 7.11 -5.29
N ARG A 258 -12.38 7.40 -4.48
CA ARG A 258 -12.46 7.18 -3.03
C ARG A 258 -13.21 8.32 -2.36
N VAL A 259 -13.88 7.98 -1.27
CA VAL A 259 -14.49 8.96 -0.36
C VAL A 259 -13.39 9.69 0.42
N ASP A 260 -12.59 8.95 1.19
CA ASP A 260 -11.49 9.46 2.02
C ASP A 260 -10.37 8.41 2.19
N ALA A 261 -9.38 8.69 3.05
CA ALA A 261 -8.23 7.81 3.33
C ALA A 261 -8.57 6.50 4.05
N THR A 262 -9.71 6.40 4.72
CA THR A 262 -10.06 5.26 5.58
C THR A 262 -11.35 4.56 5.17
N ASN A 263 -12.21 5.23 4.40
CA ASN A 263 -13.51 4.73 3.98
C ASN A 263 -13.39 3.45 3.16
N ILE A 264 -14.27 2.48 3.42
CA ILE A 264 -14.31 1.24 2.62
C ILE A 264 -15.20 1.37 1.38
N PHE A 265 -15.91 2.48 1.20
CA PHE A 265 -16.72 2.72 0.02
C PHE A 265 -15.94 3.51 -1.03
N ARG A 266 -16.22 3.18 -2.29
CA ARG A 266 -15.83 3.95 -3.47
C ARG A 266 -17.07 4.26 -4.30
N LEU A 267 -17.03 5.36 -5.03
CA LEU A 267 -18.14 5.82 -5.86
C LEU A 267 -17.75 5.81 -7.34
N GLU A 268 -18.68 5.40 -8.18
CA GLU A 268 -18.59 5.50 -9.64
C GLU A 268 -19.85 6.23 -10.15
N LYS A 269 -19.68 7.39 -10.81
CA LYS A 269 -20.79 8.03 -11.53
C LYS A 269 -20.95 7.37 -12.89
N THR A 270 -22.12 6.79 -13.16
CA THR A 270 -22.35 6.03 -14.39
C THR A 270 -23.79 6.12 -14.89
N ARG A 271 -24.06 5.46 -16.01
CA ARG A 271 -25.39 5.30 -16.60
C ARG A 271 -25.97 3.97 -16.15
N TYR A 272 -27.19 4.00 -15.62
CA TYR A 272 -27.83 2.80 -15.13
C TYR A 272 -28.10 1.80 -16.25
N GLU A 273 -27.63 0.56 -16.11
CA GLU A 273 -27.86 -0.53 -17.07
C GLU A 273 -28.81 -1.63 -16.56
N GLY A 274 -29.34 -1.49 -15.34
CA GLY A 274 -30.17 -2.51 -14.70
C GLY A 274 -31.65 -2.48 -15.11
N PRO A 275 -32.47 -3.37 -14.52
CA PRO A 275 -33.92 -3.35 -14.69
C PRO A 275 -34.53 -2.09 -14.04
N ASP A 276 -35.73 -1.68 -14.46
CA ASP A 276 -36.43 -0.55 -13.84
C ASP A 276 -36.47 -0.68 -12.30
N LEU A 277 -36.04 0.38 -11.62
CA LEU A 277 -36.02 0.47 -10.16
C LEU A 277 -37.30 1.11 -9.68
N PHE A 278 -38.05 0.41 -8.84
CA PHE A 278 -39.26 0.95 -8.22
C PHE A 278 -39.05 1.09 -6.71
N ALA A 279 -39.48 2.22 -6.16
CA ALA A 279 -39.60 2.39 -4.72
C ALA A 279 -40.78 1.59 -4.14
N GLU A 280 -40.82 1.46 -2.82
CA GLU A 280 -41.87 0.69 -2.11
C GLU A 280 -43.28 1.28 -2.35
N ASP A 281 -43.36 2.57 -2.68
CA ASP A 281 -44.58 3.30 -3.05
C ASP A 281 -44.95 3.16 -4.55
N GLY A 282 -44.17 2.39 -5.32
CA GLY A 282 -44.38 2.18 -6.76
C GLY A 282 -43.78 3.26 -7.65
N MET A 283 -43.11 4.28 -7.09
CA MET A 283 -42.46 5.33 -7.87
C MET A 283 -41.26 4.78 -8.66
N LEU A 284 -41.18 5.07 -9.96
CA LEU A 284 -40.02 4.75 -10.79
C LEU A 284 -38.83 5.64 -10.37
N MET A 285 -37.77 5.00 -9.87
CA MET A 285 -36.58 5.66 -9.35
C MET A 285 -35.45 5.79 -10.37
N ALA A 286 -35.28 4.79 -11.22
CA ALA A 286 -34.35 4.84 -12.35
C ALA A 286 -34.71 3.81 -13.42
N THR A 287 -34.49 4.18 -14.67
CA THR A 287 -34.52 3.30 -15.84
C THR A 287 -33.20 3.35 -16.59
N LYS A 288 -33.04 2.48 -17.58
CA LYS A 288 -31.81 2.34 -18.35
C LYS A 288 -31.41 3.67 -18.99
N GLY A 289 -30.18 4.12 -18.71
CA GLY A 289 -29.63 5.39 -19.20
C GLY A 289 -29.70 6.55 -18.21
N ASP A 290 -30.43 6.41 -17.10
CA ASP A 290 -30.46 7.41 -16.05
C ASP A 290 -29.08 7.55 -15.38
N SER A 291 -28.77 8.77 -14.94
CA SER A 291 -27.55 9.04 -14.17
C SER A 291 -27.70 8.48 -12.76
N VAL A 292 -26.79 7.59 -12.37
CA VAL A 292 -26.73 6.98 -11.04
C VAL A 292 -25.31 6.99 -10.51
N ALA A 293 -25.16 6.80 -9.20
CA ALA A 293 -23.87 6.52 -8.59
C ALA A 293 -23.83 5.09 -8.06
N GLU A 294 -22.83 4.31 -8.49
CA GLU A 294 -22.58 2.98 -7.96
C GLU A 294 -21.68 3.06 -6.72
N ILE A 295 -22.05 2.35 -5.66
CA ILE A 295 -21.27 2.17 -4.45
C ILE A 295 -20.50 0.85 -4.56
N HIS A 296 -19.18 0.94 -4.59
CA HIS A 296 -18.28 -0.21 -4.58
C HIS A 296 -17.62 -0.38 -3.22
N LEU A 297 -17.26 -1.62 -2.89
CA LEU A 297 -16.42 -1.91 -1.73
C LEU A 297 -14.94 -1.89 -2.13
N ASP A 298 -14.12 -1.21 -1.33
CA ASP A 298 -12.67 -1.20 -1.45
C ASP A 298 -12.09 -2.51 -0.91
N ASN A 299 -11.93 -3.49 -1.80
CA ASN A 299 -11.50 -4.85 -1.43
C ASN A 299 -10.10 -4.86 -0.79
N ILE A 300 -9.20 -3.98 -1.24
CA ILE A 300 -7.84 -3.83 -0.69
C ILE A 300 -7.92 -3.39 0.78
N ARG A 301 -8.79 -2.42 1.11
CA ARG A 301 -9.02 -1.96 2.49
C ARG A 301 -9.70 -2.98 3.38
N LEU A 302 -10.64 -3.76 2.83
CA LEU A 302 -11.31 -4.82 3.56
C LEU A 302 -10.33 -5.90 4.04
N GLN A 303 -9.26 -6.15 3.29
CA GLN A 303 -8.26 -7.17 3.63
C GLN A 303 -7.40 -6.83 4.84
N ALA A 304 -6.92 -5.58 4.95
CA ALA A 304 -5.91 -5.21 5.93
C ALA A 304 -6.32 -5.35 7.40
N LYS A 305 -7.63 -5.39 7.69
CA LYS A 305 -8.14 -5.41 9.08
C LYS A 305 -8.47 -6.82 9.60
N GLY A 306 -7.49 -7.69 9.82
CA GLY A 306 -7.64 -8.86 10.72
C GLY A 306 -7.70 -10.27 10.08
N GLN A 307 -7.23 -11.26 10.85
CA GLN A 307 -6.96 -12.65 10.43
C GLN A 307 -8.13 -13.64 10.65
N ASP A 308 -9.22 -13.24 11.32
CA ASP A 308 -10.23 -14.18 11.82
C ASP A 308 -11.46 -14.32 10.90
N MET A 309 -11.66 -15.55 10.39
CA MET A 309 -12.46 -15.87 9.19
C MET A 309 -13.97 -16.03 9.43
N GLN A 310 -14.42 -16.42 10.62
CA GLN A 310 -15.85 -16.69 10.86
C GLN A 310 -16.71 -15.42 10.96
N LYS A 311 -16.09 -14.24 11.03
CA LYS A 311 -16.77 -12.94 11.18
C LYS A 311 -16.71 -12.06 9.94
N THR A 312 -16.28 -12.55 8.77
CA THR A 312 -16.07 -11.70 7.57
C THR A 312 -17.30 -10.86 7.19
N ALA A 313 -18.49 -11.46 7.17
CA ALA A 313 -19.73 -10.72 6.87
C ALA A 313 -20.06 -9.69 7.94
N LEU A 314 -19.93 -10.05 9.23
CA LEU A 314 -20.14 -9.14 10.36
C LEU A 314 -19.15 -7.98 10.37
N LYS A 315 -17.88 -8.26 10.01
CA LYS A 315 -16.82 -7.26 9.87
C LYS A 315 -17.13 -6.30 8.74
N VAL A 316 -17.54 -6.80 7.57
CA VAL A 316 -17.97 -5.94 6.45
C VAL A 316 -19.13 -5.07 6.89
N LEU A 317 -20.16 -5.63 7.54
CA LEU A 317 -21.29 -4.85 8.06
C LEU A 317 -20.83 -3.77 9.07
N ARG A 318 -19.94 -4.10 10.00
CA ARG A 318 -19.40 -3.15 10.98
C ARG A 318 -18.62 -2.02 10.30
N GLN A 319 -17.73 -2.36 9.37
CA GLN A 319 -16.92 -1.38 8.63
C GLN A 319 -17.77 -0.53 7.69
N SER A 320 -18.82 -1.10 7.09
CA SER A 320 -19.82 -0.36 6.32
C SER A 320 -20.53 0.65 7.20
N ARG A 321 -20.93 0.27 8.43
CA ARG A 321 -21.54 1.19 9.39
C ARG A 321 -20.60 2.34 9.77
N GLU A 322 -19.33 2.02 10.07
CA GLU A 322 -18.30 3.01 10.41
C GLU A 322 -18.01 3.97 9.25
N SER A 323 -18.10 3.49 8.01
CA SER A 323 -17.77 4.26 6.80
C SER A 323 -18.94 5.06 6.21
N LEU A 324 -20.19 4.71 6.58
CA LEU A 324 -21.39 5.34 6.03
C LEU A 324 -21.46 6.85 6.32
N PRO A 325 -21.15 7.35 7.53
CA PRO A 325 -21.15 8.80 7.79
C PRO A 325 -20.18 9.57 6.88
N GLY A 326 -18.99 9.02 6.64
CA GLY A 326 -18.00 9.63 5.74
C GLY A 326 -18.50 9.67 4.29
N LEU A 327 -19.16 8.60 3.83
CA LEU A 327 -19.78 8.55 2.51
C LEU A 327 -20.89 9.61 2.38
N VAL A 328 -21.77 9.72 3.38
CA VAL A 328 -22.88 10.70 3.41
C VAL A 328 -22.34 12.13 3.37
N ARG A 329 -21.30 12.42 4.16
CA ARG A 329 -20.65 13.73 4.16
C ARG A 329 -20.07 14.07 2.78
N TYR A 330 -19.34 13.13 2.17
CA TYR A 330 -18.74 13.32 0.85
C TYR A 330 -19.79 13.63 -0.23
N ILE A 331 -20.88 12.86 -0.28
CA ILE A 331 -21.97 13.05 -1.25
C ILE A 331 -22.68 14.40 -1.07
N ALA A 332 -22.72 14.91 0.16
CA ALA A 332 -23.36 16.18 0.46
C ALA A 332 -22.46 17.40 0.20
N GLU A 333 -21.15 17.24 0.31
CA GLU A 333 -20.16 18.31 0.08
C GLU A 333 -19.74 18.42 -1.39
N ASP A 334 -19.90 17.35 -2.18
CA ASP A 334 -19.55 17.34 -3.61
C ASP A 334 -20.77 17.63 -4.51
N PRO A 335 -20.84 18.82 -5.14
CA PRO A 335 -21.97 19.23 -5.97
C PRO A 335 -22.18 18.34 -7.20
N THR A 336 -21.16 17.57 -7.62
CA THR A 336 -21.29 16.67 -8.77
C THR A 336 -22.29 15.54 -8.52
N TYR A 337 -22.65 15.27 -7.26
CA TYR A 337 -23.65 14.27 -6.90
C TYR A 337 -25.07 14.84 -6.77
N ASP A 338 -25.28 16.16 -6.86
CA ASP A 338 -26.61 16.79 -6.65
C ASP A 338 -27.69 16.27 -7.58
N ASN A 339 -27.31 15.95 -8.82
CA ASN A 339 -28.23 15.42 -9.84
C ASN A 339 -28.45 13.89 -9.74
N ILE A 340 -27.78 13.21 -8.80
CA ILE A 340 -27.90 11.77 -8.61
C ILE A 340 -29.06 11.48 -7.65
N LYS A 341 -30.14 10.89 -8.18
CA LYS A 341 -31.35 10.56 -7.40
C LYS A 341 -31.20 9.27 -6.60
N VAL A 342 -30.46 8.30 -7.14
CA VAL A 342 -30.33 6.96 -6.58
C VAL A 342 -28.89 6.48 -6.59
N PHE A 343 -28.50 5.87 -5.47
CA PHE A 343 -27.23 5.18 -5.30
C PHE A 343 -27.49 3.69 -5.34
N VAL A 344 -26.72 2.96 -6.15
CA VAL A 344 -26.93 1.52 -6.40
C VAL A 344 -25.67 0.72 -6.10
N ALA A 345 -25.79 -0.56 -5.84
CA ALA A 345 -24.67 -1.49 -5.77
C ALA A 345 -25.12 -2.90 -6.12
N GLN A 346 -24.23 -3.69 -6.71
CA GLN A 346 -24.47 -5.11 -6.96
C GLN A 346 -23.63 -5.93 -5.98
N THR A 347 -24.26 -6.79 -5.16
CA THR A 347 -23.51 -7.51 -4.13
C THR A 347 -24.10 -8.88 -3.78
N LEU A 348 -23.21 -9.84 -3.50
CA LEU A 348 -23.55 -11.09 -2.81
C LEU A 348 -23.75 -10.89 -1.29
N LEU A 349 -23.26 -9.78 -0.73
CA LEU A 349 -23.36 -9.45 0.70
C LEU A 349 -24.58 -8.56 1.01
N TYR A 350 -25.73 -8.84 0.39
CA TYR A 350 -26.95 -8.04 0.57
C TYR A 350 -27.65 -8.30 1.93
N ARG A 351 -27.29 -9.37 2.64
CA ARG A 351 -27.92 -9.68 3.93
C ARG A 351 -27.48 -8.65 4.97
N GLY A 352 -28.44 -7.90 5.51
CA GLY A 352 -28.20 -6.84 6.50
C GLY A 352 -28.20 -5.43 5.91
N VAL A 353 -28.20 -5.24 4.58
CA VAL A 353 -28.15 -3.89 4.00
C VAL A 353 -29.41 -3.06 4.28
N LYS A 354 -30.55 -3.72 4.52
CA LYS A 354 -31.80 -3.07 4.94
C LYS A 354 -31.63 -2.27 6.23
N GLY A 355 -30.76 -2.73 7.15
CA GLY A 355 -30.43 -2.02 8.38
C GLY A 355 -29.69 -0.69 8.14
N PHE A 356 -29.12 -0.49 6.96
CA PHE A 356 -28.53 0.78 6.52
C PHE A 356 -29.49 1.63 5.65
N GLY A 357 -30.75 1.21 5.54
CA GLY A 357 -31.77 1.90 4.75
C GLY A 357 -31.82 1.51 3.27
N PHE A 358 -30.99 0.57 2.82
CA PHE A 358 -31.00 0.11 1.42
C PHE A 358 -32.17 -0.81 1.12
N SER A 359 -32.76 -0.61 -0.03
CA SER A 359 -33.72 -1.51 -0.66
C SER A 359 -32.99 -2.61 -1.43
N ILE A 360 -33.67 -3.73 -1.67
CA ILE A 360 -33.11 -4.90 -2.37
C ILE A 360 -34.04 -5.25 -3.51
N GLN A 361 -33.48 -5.42 -4.70
CA GLN A 361 -34.18 -5.86 -5.90
C GLN A 361 -33.46 -7.04 -6.54
N ASP A 362 -34.25 -7.93 -7.13
CA ASP A 362 -33.75 -9.08 -7.85
C ASP A 362 -33.22 -8.65 -9.22
N LEU A 363 -32.01 -9.10 -9.56
CA LEU A 363 -31.45 -8.92 -10.89
C LEU A 363 -31.92 -10.06 -11.81
N PRO A 364 -32.24 -9.76 -13.08
CA PRO A 364 -32.46 -10.78 -14.09
C PRO A 364 -31.26 -11.72 -14.19
N ASP A 365 -31.54 -13.02 -14.33
CA ASP A 365 -30.50 -14.04 -14.51
C ASP A 365 -29.95 -13.96 -15.94
N THR A 366 -28.86 -13.23 -16.10
CA THR A 366 -28.21 -12.95 -17.39
C THR A 366 -26.76 -13.42 -17.32
N TRP A 367 -26.12 -13.57 -18.48
CA TRP A 367 -24.69 -13.87 -18.53
C TRP A 367 -23.85 -12.81 -17.80
N LYS A 368 -24.25 -11.52 -17.88
CA LYS A 368 -23.63 -10.41 -17.13
C LYS A 368 -23.74 -10.63 -15.62
N SER A 369 -24.94 -10.87 -15.09
CA SER A 369 -25.14 -11.02 -13.63
C SER A 369 -24.48 -12.29 -13.08
N ARG A 370 -24.44 -13.38 -13.85
CA ARG A 370 -23.65 -14.58 -13.53
C ARG A 370 -22.14 -14.30 -13.53
N GLY A 371 -21.65 -13.53 -14.49
CA GLY A 371 -20.25 -13.08 -14.57
C GLY A 371 -19.84 -12.25 -13.35
N VAL A 372 -20.67 -11.29 -12.94
CA VAL A 372 -20.43 -10.48 -11.73
C VAL A 372 -20.44 -11.35 -10.47
N ALA A 373 -21.38 -12.28 -10.34
CA ALA A 373 -21.43 -13.20 -9.21
C ALA A 373 -20.18 -14.11 -9.14
N TRP A 374 -19.71 -14.60 -10.28
CA TRP A 374 -18.46 -15.37 -10.37
C TRP A 374 -17.25 -14.52 -9.99
N LEU A 375 -17.17 -13.29 -10.51
CA LEU A 375 -16.10 -12.35 -10.21
C LEU A 375 -16.04 -12.05 -8.71
N GLN A 376 -17.16 -11.70 -8.08
CA GLN A 376 -17.22 -11.43 -6.64
C GLN A 376 -16.79 -12.63 -5.80
N LYS A 377 -17.13 -13.86 -6.21
CA LYS A 377 -16.62 -15.08 -5.54
C LYS A 377 -15.12 -15.26 -5.72
N MET A 378 -14.57 -14.93 -6.89
CA MET A 378 -13.14 -14.96 -7.15
C MET A 378 -12.40 -13.94 -6.28
N VAL A 379 -12.86 -12.69 -6.25
CA VAL A 379 -12.36 -11.61 -5.35
C VAL A 379 -12.33 -12.11 -3.91
N MET A 380 -13.46 -12.64 -3.45
CA MET A 380 -13.61 -13.16 -2.09
C MET A 380 -12.73 -14.37 -1.79
N ARG A 381 -12.15 -15.06 -2.78
CA ARG A 381 -11.09 -16.06 -2.59
C ARG A 381 -9.70 -15.43 -2.56
N VAL A 382 -9.42 -14.48 -3.45
CA VAL A 382 -8.13 -13.76 -3.52
C VAL A 382 -7.80 -13.09 -2.19
N TYR A 383 -8.77 -12.39 -1.62
CA TYR A 383 -8.59 -11.64 -0.37
C TYR A 383 -8.75 -12.47 0.90
N HIS A 384 -9.20 -13.73 0.79
CA HIS A 384 -9.39 -14.59 1.96
C HIS A 384 -8.08 -15.26 2.40
N PRO A 385 -7.81 -15.40 3.72
CA PRO A 385 -6.63 -16.10 4.21
C PRO A 385 -6.51 -17.52 3.65
N ALA A 386 -7.60 -18.30 3.71
CA ALA A 386 -7.67 -19.69 3.22
C ALA A 386 -7.78 -19.84 1.68
N GLY A 387 -7.79 -18.75 0.91
CA GLY A 387 -7.75 -18.81 -0.55
C GLY A 387 -8.87 -19.68 -1.18
N LYS A 388 -8.46 -20.78 -1.83
CA LYS A 388 -9.35 -21.72 -2.53
C LYS A 388 -10.13 -22.66 -1.60
N GLU A 389 -9.69 -22.86 -0.36
CA GLU A 389 -10.29 -23.78 0.62
C GLU A 389 -11.57 -23.20 1.26
N ARG A 390 -11.94 -21.96 0.93
CA ARG A 390 -13.16 -21.34 1.44
C ARG A 390 -14.41 -22.02 0.86
N GLU A 391 -15.23 -22.58 1.74
CA GLU A 391 -16.61 -22.96 1.41
C GLU A 391 -17.50 -21.72 1.23
N ASN A 392 -17.79 -21.38 -0.03
CA ASN A 392 -18.67 -20.25 -0.38
C ASN A 392 -20.17 -20.61 -0.30
N GLY A 393 -20.55 -21.75 0.30
CA GLY A 393 -21.92 -22.27 0.29
C GLY A 393 -22.98 -21.29 0.85
N ARG A 394 -22.59 -20.42 1.79
CA ARG A 394 -23.49 -19.42 2.39
C ARG A 394 -23.69 -18.13 1.58
N LEU A 395 -22.85 -17.84 0.57
CA LEU A 395 -22.88 -16.60 -0.21
C LEU A 395 -23.95 -16.60 -1.33
N GLY A 396 -24.62 -17.73 -1.54
CA GLY A 396 -25.54 -17.90 -2.67
C GLY A 396 -24.83 -17.82 -4.03
N ASN A 397 -25.61 -17.93 -5.11
CA ASN A 397 -25.10 -17.89 -6.48
C ASN A 397 -25.60 -16.68 -7.29
N LYS A 398 -26.47 -15.85 -6.70
CA LYS A 398 -27.11 -14.72 -7.36
C LYS A 398 -26.79 -13.44 -6.62
N THR A 399 -26.22 -12.48 -7.33
CA THR A 399 -26.08 -11.10 -6.86
C THR A 399 -27.47 -10.46 -6.76
N ARG A 400 -27.60 -9.53 -5.82
CA ARG A 400 -28.78 -8.66 -5.72
C ARG A 400 -28.37 -7.24 -6.05
N LEU A 401 -29.30 -6.50 -6.63
CA LEU A 401 -29.19 -5.05 -6.74
C LEU A 401 -29.66 -4.46 -5.41
N VAL A 402 -28.82 -3.68 -4.77
CA VAL A 402 -29.17 -2.92 -3.57
C VAL A 402 -29.12 -1.45 -3.92
N TRP A 403 -30.05 -0.65 -3.40
CA TRP A 403 -30.14 0.75 -3.77
C TRP A 403 -30.72 1.60 -2.65
N ILE A 404 -30.41 2.90 -2.65
CA ILE A 404 -30.92 3.87 -1.68
C ILE A 404 -31.14 5.23 -2.37
N ARG A 405 -32.23 5.91 -2.01
CA ARG A 405 -32.53 7.28 -2.48
C ARG A 405 -31.54 8.27 -1.87
N ARG A 406 -31.17 9.33 -2.61
CA ARG A 406 -30.31 10.40 -2.10
C ARG A 406 -30.87 10.98 -0.79
N GLU A 407 -32.15 11.29 -0.73
CA GLU A 407 -32.78 11.90 0.45
C GLU A 407 -32.71 10.97 1.67
N LYS A 408 -32.92 9.65 1.46
CA LYS A 408 -32.82 8.66 2.52
C LYS A 408 -31.37 8.45 2.98
N LEU A 409 -30.43 8.46 2.05
CA LEU A 409 -29.01 8.34 2.36
C LEU A 409 -28.50 9.55 3.14
N LEU A 410 -28.91 10.76 2.75
CA LEU A 410 -28.56 12.01 3.43
C LEU A 410 -29.34 12.22 4.73
N GLY A 411 -30.56 11.67 4.84
CA GLY A 411 -31.39 11.71 6.04
C GLY A 411 -30.86 10.86 7.19
N ASN A 412 -29.94 9.92 6.94
CA ASN A 412 -29.21 9.18 7.97
C ASN A 412 -28.12 10.03 8.68
N ARG A 413 -28.33 11.34 8.78
CA ARG A 413 -27.40 12.31 9.41
C ARG A 413 -27.54 12.38 10.94
N GLU A 414 -28.53 11.71 11.52
CA GLU A 414 -28.82 11.70 12.97
C GLU A 414 -28.37 10.41 13.67
#